data_AF-A0A4R1FXL3-F1
#
_entry.id   AF-A0A4R1FXL3-F1
#
_cell.length_a   1.000
_cell.length_b   1.000
_cell.length_c   1.000
_cell.angle_alpha   90.00
_cell.angle_beta   90.00
_cell.angle_gamma   90.00
#
_symmetry.space_group_name_H-M   'P 1'
#
loop_
_entity.id
_entity.type
_entity.pdbx_description
1 polymer ?
#
loop_
_entity_poly.entity_id
_entity_poly.type
_entity_poly.pdbx_seq_one_letter_code
_entity_poly.pdbx_strand_id
1 'polypeptide(L)'
;MVTHRSTRPSRLSWDNYFVGVGGLVLGLCFGVCAALIAGPGHNLAAIALVALAVVCVLPALLRALGELGVWARLAILLIGFALLLPAIALSGEVRDWAAERWEKAWN
;
A
#
# COMPACT_ATOMS: atom_id res chain seq x y z
N MET A 1 28.19 -4.86 14.46
CA MET A 1 28.42 -3.55 13.82
C MET A 1 27.08 -3.07 13.29
N VAL A 2 26.35 -2.27 14.07
CA VAL A 2 25.02 -1.76 13.71
C VAL A 2 25.23 -0.59 12.75
N THR A 3 24.96 -0.80 11.48
CA THR A 3 24.95 0.28 10.50
C THR A 3 23.69 1.11 10.69
N HIS A 4 23.84 2.22 11.40
CA HIS A 4 22.87 3.31 11.45
C HIS A 4 22.64 3.82 10.02
N ARG A 5 21.63 3.26 9.33
CA ARG A 5 21.25 3.72 8.00
C ARG A 5 20.57 5.08 8.19
N SER A 6 21.32 6.16 7.98
CA SER A 6 20.81 7.52 8.08
C SER A 6 19.56 7.64 7.20
N THR A 7 18.44 7.97 7.81
CA THR A 7 17.14 8.27 7.19
C THR A 7 17.19 9.60 6.45
N ARG A 8 18.21 9.84 5.61
CA ARG A 8 18.07 10.86 4.57
C ARG A 8 17.10 10.28 3.54
N PRO A 9 15.96 10.94 3.25
CA PRO A 9 15.11 10.52 2.16
C PRO A 9 15.99 10.50 0.90
N SER A 10 16.24 9.30 0.37
CA SER A 10 17.04 9.15 -0.83
C SER A 10 16.37 9.96 -1.94
N ARG A 11 17.14 10.58 -2.84
CA ARG A 11 16.57 11.28 -4.01
C ARG A 11 15.57 10.39 -4.76
N LEU A 12 15.84 9.08 -4.82
CA LEU A 12 14.91 8.04 -5.31
C LEU A 12 13.52 8.05 -4.64
N SER A 13 13.43 8.31 -3.34
CA SER A 13 12.14 8.38 -2.64
C SER A 13 11.31 9.59 -3.05
N TRP A 14 11.97 10.72 -3.32
CA TRP A 14 11.36 11.93 -3.85
C TRP A 14 10.93 11.74 -5.30
N ASP A 15 11.77 11.12 -6.13
CA ASP A 15 11.46 10.82 -7.53
C ASP A 15 10.21 9.92 -7.61
N ASN A 16 10.13 8.86 -6.80
CA ASN A 16 8.93 8.01 -6.76
C ASN A 16 7.67 8.71 -6.24
N TYR A 17 7.82 9.70 -5.34
CA TYR A 17 6.70 10.49 -4.86
C TYR A 17 6.19 11.47 -5.93
N PHE A 18 7.10 12.20 -6.59
CA PHE A 18 6.75 13.10 -7.69
C PHE A 18 6.19 12.37 -8.90
N VAL A 19 6.71 11.17 -9.22
CA VAL A 19 6.15 10.32 -10.28
C VAL A 19 4.73 9.87 -9.93
N GLY A 20 4.47 9.51 -8.67
CA GLY A 20 3.12 9.15 -8.21
C GLY A 20 2.14 10.31 -8.27
N VAL A 21 2.51 11.47 -7.73
CA VAL A 21 1.67 12.69 -7.74
C VAL A 21 1.46 13.20 -9.16
N GLY A 22 2.51 13.25 -9.97
CA GLY A 22 2.44 13.64 -11.37
C GLY A 22 1.55 12.72 -12.20
N GLY A 23 1.67 11.41 -11.99
CA GLY A 23 0.80 10.42 -12.64
C GLY A 23 -0.68 10.57 -12.27
N LEU A 24 -0.99 10.87 -11.00
CA LEU A 24 -2.35 11.14 -10.55
C LEU A 24 -2.94 12.41 -11.17
N VAL A 25 -2.18 13.50 -11.17
CA VAL A 25 -2.62 14.78 -11.76
C VAL A 25 -2.85 14.63 -13.26
N LEU A 26 -1.91 14.02 -13.98
CA LEU A 26 -2.03 13.76 -15.41
C LEU A 26 -3.22 12.85 -15.71
N GLY A 27 -3.39 11.77 -14.95
CA GLY A 27 -4.52 10.87 -15.10
C GLY A 27 -5.87 11.53 -14.87
N LEU A 28 -5.97 12.42 -13.87
CA LEU A 28 -7.17 13.20 -13.64
C LEU A 28 -7.47 14.11 -14.84
N CYS A 29 -6.46 14.84 -15.35
CA CYS A 29 -6.61 15.70 -16.52
C CYS A 29 -7.08 14.91 -17.75
N PHE A 30 -6.41 13.79 -18.06
CA PHE A 30 -6.78 12.95 -19.20
C PHE A 30 -8.16 12.31 -19.04
N GLY A 31 -8.51 11.87 -17.81
CA GLY A 31 -9.84 11.32 -17.51
C GLY A 31 -10.95 12.35 -17.65
N VAL A 32 -10.74 13.59 -17.19
CA VAL A 32 -11.71 14.70 -17.35
C VAL A 32 -11.85 15.06 -18.83
N CYS A 33 -10.75 15.21 -19.56
CA CYS A 33 -10.79 15.45 -21.01
C CYS A 33 -11.52 14.34 -21.75
N ALA A 34 -11.28 13.07 -21.39
CA ALA A 34 -11.99 11.93 -21.97
C ALA A 34 -13.50 12.00 -21.69
N ALA A 35 -13.89 12.29 -20.44
CA ALA A 35 -15.30 12.41 -20.06
C ALA A 35 -16.03 13.53 -20.80
N LEU A 36 -15.35 14.66 -21.04
CA LEU A 36 -15.89 15.79 -21.80
C LEU A 36 -16.01 15.50 -23.30
N ILE A 37 -15.11 14.68 -23.86
CA ILE A 37 -15.06 14.35 -25.30
C ILE A 37 -15.89 13.10 -25.64
N ALA A 38 -16.24 12.26 -24.65
CA ALA A 38 -17.07 11.06 -24.81
C ALA A 38 -18.49 11.34 -25.35
N GLY A 39 -18.85 12.60 -25.57
CA GLY A 39 -19.95 13.02 -26.43
C GLY A 39 -19.66 12.83 -27.94
N PRO A 40 -20.17 13.70 -28.82
CA PRO A 40 -20.63 13.36 -30.16
C PRO A 40 -19.54 12.74 -31.05
N GLY A 41 -19.55 11.42 -31.23
CA GLY A 41 -18.82 10.69 -32.27
C GLY A 41 -17.31 10.51 -32.09
N HIS A 42 -16.70 11.05 -31.02
CA HIS A 42 -15.24 11.02 -30.80
C HIS A 42 -14.79 9.89 -29.86
N ASN A 43 -15.42 8.72 -29.98
CA ASN A 43 -15.20 7.57 -29.09
C ASN A 43 -13.74 7.09 -29.09
N LEU A 44 -13.06 7.08 -30.25
CA LEU A 44 -11.66 6.66 -30.34
C LEU A 44 -10.71 7.60 -29.58
N ALA A 45 -10.95 8.92 -29.65
CA ALA A 45 -10.14 9.90 -28.93
C ALA A 45 -10.37 9.80 -27.41
N ALA A 46 -11.63 9.62 -26.98
CA ALA A 46 -11.95 9.39 -25.58
C ALA A 46 -11.29 8.12 -25.03
N ILE A 47 -11.34 7.01 -25.79
CA ILE A 47 -10.68 5.74 -25.41
C ILE A 47 -9.16 5.91 -25.28
N ALA A 48 -8.52 6.61 -26.23
CA ALA A 48 -7.08 6.86 -26.16
C ALA A 48 -6.70 7.69 -24.91
N LEU A 49 -7.49 8.71 -24.58
CA LEU A 49 -7.29 9.53 -23.39
C LEU A 49 -7.49 8.74 -22.09
N VAL A 50 -8.49 7.87 -22.02
CA VAL A 50 -8.68 6.97 -20.88
C VAL A 50 -7.52 6.00 -20.74
N ALA A 51 -7.06 5.38 -21.84
CA ALA A 51 -5.93 4.47 -21.79
C ALA A 51 -4.67 5.17 -21.26
N LEU A 52 -4.42 6.40 -21.71
CA LEU A 52 -3.29 7.20 -21.23
C LEU A 52 -3.44 7.59 -19.75
N ALA A 53 -4.67 7.95 -19.33
CA ALA A 53 -4.98 8.22 -17.93
C ALA A 53 -4.70 6.99 -17.04
N VAL A 54 -5.11 5.80 -17.48
CA VAL A 54 -4.87 4.54 -16.76
C VAL A 54 -3.37 4.29 -16.60
N VAL A 55 -2.57 4.44 -17.67
CA VAL A 55 -1.11 4.25 -17.60
C VAL A 55 -0.47 5.23 -16.61
N CYS A 56 -0.95 6.48 -16.55
CA CYS A 56 -0.44 7.47 -15.60
C CYS A 56 -0.82 7.17 -14.13
N VAL A 57 -2.02 6.64 -13.88
CA VAL A 57 -2.53 6.41 -12.51
C VAL A 57 -2.13 5.05 -11.96
N LEU A 58 -1.94 4.05 -12.81
CA LEU A 58 -1.70 2.66 -12.40
C LEU A 58 -0.52 2.50 -11.43
N PRO A 59 0.65 3.13 -11.63
CA PRO A 59 1.76 3.03 -10.68
C PRO A 59 1.41 3.58 -9.29
N ALA A 60 0.69 4.71 -9.26
CA ALA A 60 0.24 5.32 -8.01
C ALA A 60 -0.79 4.45 -7.28
N LEU A 61 -1.71 3.84 -8.04
CA LEU A 61 -2.72 2.94 -7.49
C LEU A 61 -2.10 1.66 -6.91
N LEU A 62 -1.16 1.04 -7.63
CA LEU A 62 -0.43 -0.14 -7.16
C LEU A 62 0.35 0.16 -5.88
N ARG A 63 0.99 1.32 -5.81
CA ARG A 63 1.68 1.77 -4.60
C ARG A 63 0.70 1.97 -3.44
N ALA A 64 -0.42 2.65 -3.66
CA ALA A 64 -1.44 2.86 -2.64
C ALA A 64 -2.01 1.54 -2.10
N LEU A 65 -2.28 0.55 -2.98
CA LEU A 65 -2.72 -0.78 -2.58
C LEU A 65 -1.65 -1.51 -1.75
N GLY A 66 -0.38 -1.40 -2.14
CA GLY A 66 0.74 -1.96 -1.39
C GLY A 66 0.85 -1.36 0.02
N GLU A 67 0.79 -0.03 0.12
CA GLU A 67 0.82 0.69 1.39
C GLU A 67 -0.39 0.31 2.27
N LEU A 68 -1.59 0.26 1.70
CA LEU A 68 -2.81 -0.17 2.41
C LEU A 68 -2.67 -1.61 2.95
N GLY A 69 -2.08 -2.52 2.17
CA GLY A 69 -1.79 -3.89 2.60
C GLY A 69 -0.82 -3.96 3.77
N VAL A 70 0.20 -3.09 3.80
CA VAL A 70 1.12 -2.97 4.94
C VAL A 70 0.38 -2.47 6.18
N TRP A 71 -0.43 -1.43 6.05
CA TRP A 71 -1.25 -0.91 7.14
C TRP A 71 -2.21 -1.96 7.70
N ALA A 72 -2.87 -2.73 6.83
CA ALA A 72 -3.77 -3.81 7.22
C ALA A 72 -3.03 -4.90 8.02
N ARG A 73 -1.87 -5.36 7.55
CA ARG A 73 -1.06 -6.35 8.27
C ARG A 73 -0.59 -5.82 9.62
N LEU A 74 -0.17 -4.55 9.66
CA LEU A 74 0.25 -3.90 10.90
C LEU A 74 -0.90 -3.81 11.90
N ALA A 75 -2.10 -3.46 11.45
CA ALA A 75 -3.30 -3.44 12.28
C ALA A 75 -3.66 -4.84 12.82
N ILE A 76 -3.62 -5.87 11.97
CA ILE A 76 -3.85 -7.26 12.38
C ILE A 76 -2.84 -7.69 13.45
N LEU A 77 -1.55 -7.40 13.24
CA LEU A 77 -0.51 -7.70 14.22
C LEU A 77 -0.73 -6.96 15.54
N LEU A 78 -1.11 -5.68 15.48
CA LEU A 78 -1.36 -4.87 16.67
C LEU A 78 -2.54 -5.41 17.46
N ILE A 79 -3.64 -5.76 16.79
CA ILE A 79 -4.82 -6.37 17.41
C ILE A 79 -4.45 -7.73 18.02
N GLY A 80 -3.74 -8.57 17.26
CA GLY A 80 -3.27 -9.86 17.74
C GLY A 80 -2.43 -9.71 19.00
N PHE A 81 -1.47 -8.79 19.00
CA PHE A 81 -0.62 -8.51 20.16
C PHE A 81 -1.40 -7.96 21.35
N ALA A 82 -2.31 -7.01 21.11
CA ALA A 82 -3.15 -6.41 22.14
C ALA A 82 -4.10 -7.41 22.80
N LEU A 83 -4.49 -8.47 22.09
CA LEU A 83 -5.31 -9.56 22.64
C LEU A 83 -4.46 -10.67 23.29
N LEU A 84 -3.36 -11.06 22.65
CA LEU A 84 -2.53 -12.18 23.07
C LEU A 84 -1.73 -11.86 24.33
N LEU A 85 -1.20 -10.64 24.45
CA LEU A 85 -0.44 -10.21 25.63
C LEU A 85 -1.24 -10.32 26.95
N PRO A 86 -2.42 -9.68 27.08
CA PRO A 86 -3.19 -9.81 28.31
C PRO A 86 -3.66 -11.24 28.53
N ALA A 87 -3.98 -11.99 27.47
CA ALA A 87 -4.35 -13.40 27.59
C ALA A 87 -3.22 -14.25 28.19
N ILE A 88 -1.97 -14.07 27.76
CA ILE A 88 -0.80 -14.75 28.32
C ILE A 88 -0.49 -14.27 29.74
N ALA A 89 -0.68 -12.98 30.02
CA ALA A 89 -0.43 -12.40 31.34
C ALA A 89 -1.43 -12.90 32.39
N LEU A 90 -2.69 -13.11 32.00
CA LEU A 90 -3.78 -13.47 32.90
C LEU A 90 -4.07 -14.98 32.95
N SER A 91 -3.73 -15.75 31.91
CA SER A 91 -4.03 -17.20 31.83
C SER A 91 -2.76 -18.04 31.69
N GLY A 92 -2.55 -18.95 32.65
CA GLY A 92 -1.46 -19.93 32.61
C GLY A 92 -1.59 -20.93 31.46
N GLU A 93 -2.80 -21.37 31.12
CA GLU A 93 -3.04 -22.31 30.03
C GLU A 93 -2.68 -21.73 28.66
N VAL A 94 -3.03 -20.45 28.42
CA VAL A 94 -2.68 -19.75 27.16
C VAL A 94 -1.17 -19.56 27.05
N ARG A 95 -0.48 -19.34 28.17
CA ARG A 95 0.98 -19.23 28.21
C ARG A 95 1.65 -20.55 27.86
N ASP A 96 1.22 -21.65 28.45
CA ASP A 96 1.81 -22.97 28.21
C ASP A 96 1.53 -23.43 26.77
N TRP A 97 0.32 -23.20 26.27
CA TRP A 97 -0.03 -23.41 24.86
C TRP A 97 0.85 -22.59 23.90
N ALA A 98 1.10 -21.31 24.22
CA ALA A 98 1.94 -20.45 23.40
C ALA A 98 3.41 -20.91 23.41
N ALA A 99 3.91 -21.38 24.54
CA ALA A 99 5.26 -21.94 24.67
C ALA A 99 5.43 -23.21 23.82
N GLU A 100 4.45 -24.13 23.87
CA GLU A 100 4.48 -25.36 23.06
C GLU A 100 4.43 -25.07 21.55
N ARG A 101 3.60 -24.09 21.15
CA ARG A 101 3.54 -23.62 19.75
C ARG A 101 4.84 -22.97 19.29
N TRP A 102 5.50 -22.22 20.16
CA TRP A 102 6.78 -21.58 19.87
C TRP A 102 7.88 -22.62 19.67
N GLU A 103 7.94 -23.62 20.54
CA GLU A 103 8.91 -24.72 20.44
C GLU A 103 8.73 -25.53 19.15
N LYS A 104 7.49 -25.83 18.76
CA LYS A 104 7.17 -26.50 17.48
C LYS A 104 7.48 -25.68 16.24
N ALA A 105 7.54 -24.36 16.33
CA ALA A 105 7.86 -23.50 15.20
C ALA A 105 9.38 -23.37 14.96
N TRP A 106 10.19 -23.73 15.96
CA TRP A 106 11.65 -23.59 15.94
C TRP A 106 12.41 -24.93 15.82
N ASN A 107 11.72 -26.05 16.02
CA ASN A 107 12.16 -27.40 15.67
C ASN A 107 11.71 -27.76 14.25
#